data_AF-A0A225UD04-F1
#
_entry.id   AF-A0A225UD04-F1
#
_cell.length_a   1.000
_cell.length_b   1.000
_cell.length_c   1.000
_cell.angle_alpha   90.00
_cell.angle_beta   90.00
_cell.angle_gamma   90.00
#
_symmetry.space_group_name_H-M   'P 1'
#
loop_
_entity.id
_entity.type
_entity.pdbx_description
1 polymer ?
#
loop_
_entity_poly.entity_id
_entity_poly.type
_entity_poly.pdbx_seq_one_letter_code
_entity_poly.pdbx_strand_id
1 'polypeptide(L)'
;MASVTDIQPRGKYSPSVRKKQEERTAKLKGCQKMQNSKSAEADMIRYRDRCRVGMVRYRVKKRNVQLQLEMSVEQGGEAVETYGDVPSRIRIFQNPWNIVFQVLEITFQTSWPIGEIISNVETRSVLGFCERSFSSEMAMGYLRGIEALINQLRQYAQYFGSPKLRLQRVEWMARGVLTATANLTLNLTELTLQYIFSQGQAYTGRDEGGSNGYQ
;
A
#
# COMPACT_ATOMS: atom_id res chain seq x y z
N MET A 1 -0.62 -79.94 68.34
CA MET A 1 0.03 -79.96 67.01
C MET A 1 0.67 -78.59 66.77
N ALA A 2 1.84 -78.59 66.13
CA ALA A 2 2.97 -77.68 66.36
C ALA A 2 2.78 -76.20 65.97
N SER A 3 3.43 -75.32 66.74
CA SER A 3 3.57 -73.88 66.58
C SER A 3 4.75 -73.52 65.67
N VAL A 4 4.52 -72.54 64.80
CA VAL A 4 5.53 -71.86 63.96
C VAL A 4 6.35 -70.93 64.87
N THR A 5 7.69 -71.01 64.78
CA THR A 5 8.60 -70.05 65.44
C THR A 5 9.52 -69.38 64.44
N ASP A 6 9.61 -68.06 64.62
CA ASP A 6 10.46 -67.08 63.94
C ASP A 6 11.94 -67.47 63.88
N ILE A 7 12.55 -67.24 62.71
CA ILE A 7 14.00 -67.31 62.52
C ILE A 7 14.57 -65.89 62.60
N GLN A 8 15.33 -65.64 63.66
CA GLN A 8 16.09 -64.41 63.91
C GLN A 8 17.56 -64.63 63.47
N PRO A 9 18.18 -63.80 62.62
CA PRO A 9 19.59 -64.00 62.31
C PRO A 9 20.49 -63.29 63.34
N ARG A 10 21.28 -64.09 64.08
CA ARG A 10 22.42 -63.62 64.89
C ARG A 10 23.71 -63.68 64.08
N GLY A 11 24.43 -62.57 64.02
CA GLY A 11 25.83 -62.51 63.58
C GLY A 11 26.41 -61.10 63.79
N LYS A 12 26.99 -60.84 64.97
CA LYS A 12 27.70 -59.58 65.25
C LYS A 12 29.11 -59.66 64.63
N TYR A 13 29.34 -58.94 63.53
CA TYR A 13 30.65 -58.83 62.89
C TYR A 13 31.71 -58.22 63.83
N SER A 14 32.95 -58.72 63.74
CA SER A 14 34.10 -58.19 64.50
C SER A 14 34.35 -56.71 64.17
N PRO A 15 34.68 -55.84 65.15
CA PRO A 15 34.84 -54.39 64.94
C PRO A 15 35.85 -54.01 63.83
N SER A 16 36.84 -54.86 63.57
CA SER A 16 37.82 -54.67 62.50
C SER A 16 37.23 -54.85 61.09
N VAL A 17 36.25 -55.75 60.93
CA VAL A 17 35.56 -56.01 59.66
C VAL A 17 34.59 -54.88 59.34
N ARG A 18 33.89 -54.37 60.35
CA ARG A 18 32.96 -53.23 60.21
C ARG A 18 33.67 -51.95 59.78
N LYS A 19 34.79 -51.61 60.44
CA LYS A 19 35.63 -50.46 60.04
C LYS A 19 36.14 -50.58 58.60
N LYS A 20 36.57 -51.77 58.19
CA LYS A 20 37.06 -52.02 56.83
C LYS A 20 35.95 -51.93 55.78
N GLN A 21 34.72 -52.29 56.12
CA GLN A 21 33.55 -52.17 55.25
C GLN A 21 33.05 -50.72 55.15
N GLU A 22 33.08 -49.97 56.25
CA GLU A 22 32.81 -48.52 56.27
C GLU A 22 33.84 -47.74 55.45
N GLU A 23 35.13 -48.08 55.55
CA GLU A 23 36.18 -47.46 54.74
C GLU A 23 36.04 -47.75 53.24
N ARG A 24 35.66 -48.99 52.87
CA ARG A 24 35.38 -49.36 51.48
C ARG A 24 34.19 -48.62 50.91
N THR A 25 33.11 -48.48 51.68
CA THR A 25 31.92 -47.74 51.23
C THR A 25 32.18 -46.23 51.15
N ALA A 26 33.00 -45.67 52.05
CA ALA A 26 33.44 -44.27 51.96
C ALA A 26 34.31 -44.02 50.71
N LYS A 27 35.25 -44.91 50.39
CA LYS A 27 36.07 -44.85 49.16
C LYS A 27 35.21 -44.94 47.90
N LEU A 28 34.23 -45.84 47.87
CA LEU A 28 33.31 -46.00 46.74
C LEU A 28 32.48 -44.73 46.51
N LYS A 29 31.92 -44.17 47.58
CA LYS A 29 31.17 -42.90 47.54
C LYS A 29 32.03 -41.74 47.06
N GLY A 30 33.30 -41.68 47.48
CA GLY A 30 34.27 -40.67 47.01
C GLY A 30 34.54 -40.80 45.51
N CYS A 31 34.75 -42.02 45.01
CA CYS A 31 34.98 -42.29 43.60
C CYS A 31 33.76 -41.90 42.73
N GLN A 32 32.56 -42.25 43.18
CA GLN A 32 31.32 -41.92 42.48
C GLN A 32 31.03 -40.41 42.48
N LYS A 33 31.33 -39.71 43.57
CA LYS A 33 31.26 -38.24 43.63
C LYS A 33 32.21 -37.58 42.62
N MET A 34 33.44 -38.09 42.49
CA MET A 34 34.39 -37.57 41.48
C MET A 34 33.93 -37.86 40.05
N GLN A 35 33.37 -39.03 39.76
CA GLN A 35 32.83 -39.36 38.44
C GLN A 35 31.65 -38.46 38.06
N ASN A 36 30.72 -38.21 38.99
CA ASN A 36 29.59 -37.32 38.78
C ASN A 36 30.04 -35.87 38.53
N SER A 37 31.06 -35.40 39.26
CA SER A 37 31.66 -34.07 39.05
C SER A 37 32.27 -33.94 37.65
N LYS A 38 33.01 -34.96 37.20
CA LYS A 38 33.61 -34.99 35.85
C LYS A 38 32.55 -35.04 34.75
N SER A 39 31.46 -35.78 34.96
CA SER A 39 30.33 -35.82 34.02
C SER A 39 29.64 -34.46 33.93
N ALA A 40 29.38 -33.81 35.08
CA ALA A 40 28.78 -32.47 35.12
C ALA A 40 29.66 -31.42 34.44
N GLU A 41 30.98 -31.50 34.61
CA GLU A 41 31.93 -30.62 33.91
C GLU A 41 31.92 -30.84 32.39
N ALA A 42 31.89 -32.10 31.94
CA ALA A 42 31.78 -32.42 30.51
C ALA A 42 30.46 -31.92 29.90
N ASP A 43 29.35 -32.02 30.63
CA ASP A 43 28.04 -31.52 30.19
C ASP A 43 28.00 -29.99 30.12
N MET A 44 28.64 -29.31 31.07
CA MET A 44 28.81 -27.85 31.05
C MET A 44 29.62 -27.39 29.84
N ILE A 45 30.70 -28.10 29.48
CA ILE A 45 31.50 -27.82 28.28
C ILE A 45 30.64 -27.99 27.02
N ARG A 46 29.90 -29.11 26.91
CA ARG A 46 28.99 -29.37 25.76
C ARG A 46 27.88 -28.33 25.66
N TYR A 47 27.35 -27.84 26.78
CA TYR A 47 26.36 -26.77 26.79
C TYR A 47 26.96 -25.46 26.24
N ARG A 48 28.16 -25.08 26.70
CA ARG A 48 28.84 -23.87 26.23
C ARG A 48 29.15 -23.91 24.74
N ASP A 49 29.57 -25.05 24.22
CA ASP A 49 29.84 -25.20 22.78
C ASP A 49 28.56 -25.15 21.94
N ARG A 50 27.44 -25.70 22.44
CA ARG A 50 26.13 -25.53 21.81
C ARG A 50 25.70 -24.06 21.77
N CYS A 51 25.92 -23.31 22.85
CA CYS A 51 25.65 -21.86 22.87
C CYS A 51 26.52 -21.10 21.86
N ARG A 52 27.81 -21.43 21.75
CA ARG A 52 28.73 -20.83 20.77
C ARG A 52 28.28 -21.09 19.34
N VAL A 53 27.98 -22.34 19.00
CA VAL A 53 27.48 -22.72 17.67
C VAL A 53 26.13 -22.03 17.38
N GLY A 54 25.23 -21.97 18.35
CA GLY A 54 23.95 -21.28 18.24
C GLY A 54 24.11 -19.78 17.96
N MET A 55 25.02 -19.10 18.67
CA MET A 55 25.33 -17.69 18.43
C MET A 55 25.91 -17.44 17.04
N VAL A 56 26.82 -18.30 16.57
CA VAL A 56 27.37 -18.20 15.20
C VAL A 56 26.28 -18.38 14.16
N ARG A 57 25.42 -19.40 14.33
CA ARG A 57 24.27 -19.64 13.44
C ARG A 57 23.30 -18.46 13.42
N TYR A 58 22.99 -17.88 14.58
CA TYR A 58 22.12 -16.72 14.66
C TYR A 58 22.71 -15.51 13.91
N ARG A 59 24.01 -15.23 14.09
CA ARG A 59 24.70 -14.15 13.38
C ARG A 59 24.69 -14.36 11.86
N VAL A 60 24.94 -15.59 11.41
CA VAL A 60 24.89 -15.94 9.97
C VAL A 60 23.45 -15.80 9.44
N LYS A 61 22.45 -16.32 10.14
CA LYS A 61 21.03 -16.18 9.75
C LYS A 61 20.64 -14.72 9.62
N LYS A 62 21.05 -13.87 10.58
CA LYS A 62 20.78 -12.43 10.54
C LYS A 62 21.44 -11.76 9.32
N ARG A 63 22.69 -12.11 9.01
CA ARG A 63 23.37 -11.61 7.78
C ARG A 63 22.70 -12.11 6.51
N ASN A 64 22.26 -13.36 6.45
CA ASN A 64 21.61 -13.88 5.24
C ASN A 64 20.26 -13.22 4.99
N VAL A 65 19.48 -12.94 6.04
CA VAL A 65 18.24 -12.16 5.90
C VAL A 65 18.54 -10.73 5.42
N GLN A 66 19.58 -10.10 5.97
CA GLN A 66 20.03 -8.77 5.53
C GLN A 66 20.44 -8.79 4.04
N LEU A 67 21.26 -9.75 3.63
CA LEU A 67 21.69 -9.90 2.23
C LEU A 67 20.51 -10.20 1.30
N GLN A 68 19.53 -11.01 1.72
CA GLN A 68 18.32 -11.25 0.93
C GLN A 68 17.48 -9.99 0.77
N LEU A 69 17.39 -9.16 1.81
CA LEU A 69 16.72 -7.86 1.73
C LEU A 69 17.49 -6.92 0.81
N GLU A 70 18.81 -6.85 0.92
CA GLU A 70 19.66 -6.03 0.06
C GLU A 70 19.54 -6.46 -1.41
N MET A 71 19.61 -7.77 -1.71
CA MET A 71 19.39 -8.30 -3.07
C MET A 71 17.97 -8.01 -3.59
N SER A 72 16.95 -8.08 -2.74
CA SER A 72 15.56 -7.77 -3.14
C SER A 72 15.36 -6.27 -3.40
N VAL A 73 16.05 -5.43 -2.62
CA VAL A 73 16.09 -3.97 -2.81
C VAL A 73 16.91 -3.62 -4.05
N GLU A 74 18.00 -4.32 -4.33
CA GLU A 74 18.82 -4.12 -5.52
C GLU A 74 18.07 -4.56 -6.78
N GLN A 75 17.42 -5.73 -6.78
CA GLN A 75 16.54 -6.16 -7.88
C GLN A 75 15.35 -5.21 -8.10
N GLY A 76 14.75 -4.72 -7.01
CA GLY A 76 13.71 -3.69 -7.08
C GLY A 76 14.25 -2.34 -7.54
N GLY A 77 15.49 -2.00 -7.17
CA GLY A 77 16.19 -0.77 -7.50
C GLY A 77 16.65 -0.73 -8.95
N GLU A 78 17.14 -1.83 -9.50
CA GLU A 78 17.53 -1.99 -10.90
C GLU A 78 16.30 -1.91 -11.83
N ALA A 79 15.17 -2.46 -11.39
CA ALA A 79 13.87 -2.28 -12.04
C ALA A 79 13.37 -0.82 -11.96
N VAL A 80 13.79 -0.04 -10.96
CA VAL A 80 13.45 1.38 -10.80
C VAL A 80 14.44 2.31 -11.53
N GLU A 81 15.74 1.98 -11.60
CA GLU A 81 16.75 2.75 -12.36
C GLU A 81 16.50 2.71 -13.86
N THR A 82 15.90 1.63 -14.37
CA THR A 82 15.44 1.56 -15.77
C THR A 82 14.32 2.58 -16.05
N TYR A 83 13.65 3.09 -15.02
CA TYR A 83 12.69 4.19 -15.07
C TYR A 83 13.24 5.40 -14.31
N GLY A 84 14.27 6.01 -14.88
CA GLY A 84 14.78 7.36 -14.66
C GLY A 84 14.36 8.09 -13.37
N ASP A 85 15.36 8.45 -12.58
CA ASP A 85 15.32 9.32 -11.41
C ASP A 85 14.42 10.55 -11.61
N VAL A 86 13.20 10.50 -11.06
CA VAL A 86 12.29 11.65 -10.98
C VAL A 86 12.11 12.01 -9.49
N PRO A 87 12.44 13.24 -9.06
CA PRO A 87 12.40 13.66 -7.67
C PRO A 87 11.06 13.40 -6.98
N SER A 88 11.13 12.93 -5.73
CA SER A 88 9.99 12.53 -4.89
C SER A 88 8.85 13.55 -4.74
N ARG A 89 9.08 14.84 -5.05
CA ARG A 89 8.02 15.89 -5.09
C ARG A 89 7.06 15.76 -6.27
N ILE A 90 7.47 15.08 -7.35
CA ILE A 90 6.65 14.79 -8.52
C ILE A 90 5.75 13.56 -8.29
N ARG A 91 5.89 12.86 -7.15
CA ARG A 91 5.11 11.64 -6.86
C ARG A 91 3.59 11.88 -6.75
N ILE A 92 3.16 13.09 -6.40
CA ILE A 92 1.73 13.47 -6.39
C ILE A 92 1.21 13.70 -7.84
N PHE A 93 2.12 13.95 -8.78
CA PHE A 93 1.89 14.16 -10.21
C PHE A 93 2.21 12.92 -11.08
N GLN A 94 2.38 11.73 -10.49
CA GLN A 94 2.71 10.49 -11.24
C GLN A 94 1.72 10.14 -12.35
N ASN A 95 0.52 10.71 -12.27
CA ASN A 95 -0.52 10.47 -13.23
C ASN A 95 -1.06 11.81 -13.76
N PRO A 96 -0.76 12.16 -15.03
CA PRO A 96 -1.39 13.27 -15.74
C PRO A 96 -2.90 13.35 -15.57
N TRP A 97 -3.58 12.21 -15.39
CA TRP A 97 -5.01 12.22 -15.10
C TRP A 97 -5.35 12.85 -13.76
N ASN A 98 -4.53 12.74 -12.71
CA ASN A 98 -4.80 13.41 -11.44
C ASN A 98 -4.92 14.92 -11.61
N ILE A 99 -4.12 15.51 -12.51
CA ILE A 99 -4.22 16.94 -12.86
C ILE A 99 -5.58 17.22 -13.51
N VAL A 100 -5.97 16.42 -14.52
CA VAL A 100 -7.27 16.58 -15.20
C VAL A 100 -8.43 16.45 -14.21
N PHE A 101 -8.39 15.46 -13.34
CA PHE A 101 -9.41 15.24 -12.31
C PHE A 101 -9.44 16.38 -11.30
N GLN A 102 -8.30 16.87 -10.85
CA GLN A 102 -8.22 18.00 -9.95
C GLN A 102 -8.81 19.27 -10.58
N VAL A 103 -8.54 19.51 -11.87
CA VAL A 103 -9.18 20.62 -12.62
C VAL A 103 -10.68 20.45 -12.65
N LEU A 104 -11.18 19.27 -13.04
CA LEU A 104 -12.61 18.99 -13.08
C LEU A 104 -13.26 19.16 -11.70
N GLU A 105 -12.65 18.63 -10.66
CA GLU A 105 -13.14 18.72 -9.29
C GLU A 105 -13.19 20.17 -8.78
N ILE A 106 -12.11 20.93 -8.97
CA ILE A 106 -12.06 22.35 -8.60
C ILE A 106 -13.11 23.12 -9.38
N THR A 107 -13.24 22.91 -10.70
CA THR A 107 -14.26 23.61 -11.51
C THR A 107 -15.68 23.25 -11.07
N PHE A 108 -15.95 22.02 -10.67
CA PHE A 108 -17.27 21.62 -10.19
C PHE A 108 -17.59 22.08 -8.78
N GLN A 109 -16.59 22.26 -7.92
CA GLN A 109 -16.77 22.75 -6.55
C GLN A 109 -16.78 24.29 -6.47
N THR A 110 -16.19 24.97 -7.45
CA THR A 110 -16.17 26.44 -7.48
C THR A 110 -17.58 26.97 -7.73
N SER A 111 -18.03 27.89 -6.87
CA SER A 111 -19.27 28.61 -7.08
C SER A 111 -19.06 29.64 -8.20
N TRP A 112 -19.45 29.28 -9.42
CA TRP A 112 -19.31 30.18 -10.55
C TRP A 112 -20.39 31.26 -10.50
N PRO A 113 -20.03 32.55 -10.42
CA PRO A 113 -21.01 33.61 -10.51
C PRO A 113 -21.77 33.48 -11.84
N ILE A 114 -23.07 33.76 -11.83
CA ILE A 114 -23.90 33.80 -13.03
C ILE A 114 -23.64 35.16 -13.70
N GLY A 115 -23.03 35.18 -14.90
CA GLY A 115 -22.67 36.41 -15.64
C GLY A 115 -21.23 36.44 -16.20
N GLU A 116 -20.92 37.40 -17.07
CA GLU A 116 -19.66 37.42 -17.87
C GLU A 116 -18.36 37.66 -17.09
N ILE A 117 -18.41 38.19 -15.86
CA ILE A 117 -17.20 38.74 -15.24
C ILE A 117 -16.39 37.67 -14.49
N ILE A 118 -15.25 37.29 -15.10
CA ILE A 118 -14.13 36.55 -14.49
C ILE A 118 -13.38 37.49 -13.52
N SER A 119 -14.02 37.93 -12.44
CA SER A 119 -13.36 38.77 -11.42
C SER A 119 -13.06 38.03 -10.13
N ASN A 120 -13.55 36.79 -9.95
CA ASN A 120 -13.28 36.04 -8.74
C ASN A 120 -11.82 35.56 -8.73
N VAL A 121 -11.12 35.84 -7.63
CA VAL A 121 -9.75 35.39 -7.34
C VAL A 121 -9.63 33.87 -7.48
N GLU A 122 -10.69 33.14 -7.15
CA GLU A 122 -10.79 31.69 -7.32
C GLU A 122 -10.70 31.30 -8.79
N THR A 123 -11.44 31.95 -9.68
CA THR A 123 -11.42 31.64 -11.11
C THR A 123 -10.06 31.87 -11.75
N ARG A 124 -9.38 32.96 -11.37
CA ARG A 124 -8.00 33.23 -11.82
C ARG A 124 -7.01 32.20 -11.32
N SER A 125 -7.23 31.65 -10.13
CA SER A 125 -6.36 30.60 -9.58
C SER A 125 -6.55 29.26 -10.31
N VAL A 126 -7.78 28.89 -10.66
CA VAL A 126 -8.09 27.70 -11.48
C VAL A 126 -7.47 27.84 -12.86
N LEU A 127 -7.65 28.99 -13.51
CA LEU A 127 -7.08 29.25 -14.84
C LEU A 127 -5.55 29.17 -14.81
N GLY A 128 -4.90 29.87 -13.88
CA GLY A 128 -3.45 29.83 -13.75
C GLY A 128 -2.91 28.45 -13.38
N PHE A 129 -3.67 27.63 -12.65
CA PHE A 129 -3.32 26.23 -12.42
C PHE A 129 -3.39 25.41 -13.72
N CYS A 130 -4.42 25.61 -14.54
CA CYS A 130 -4.56 24.93 -15.82
C CYS A 130 -3.48 25.33 -16.81
N GLU A 131 -3.17 26.63 -16.93
CA GLU A 131 -2.10 27.15 -17.79
C GLU A 131 -0.72 26.58 -17.48
N ARG A 132 -0.44 26.29 -16.20
CA ARG A 132 0.80 25.64 -15.78
C ARG A 132 0.83 24.14 -16.02
N SER A 133 -0.34 23.51 -16.15
CA SER A 133 -0.45 22.05 -16.16
C SER A 133 -0.76 21.47 -17.54
N PHE A 134 -1.41 22.22 -18.42
CA PHE A 134 -1.73 21.82 -19.78
C PHE A 134 -0.80 22.51 -20.79
N SER A 135 -0.55 21.83 -21.90
CA SER A 135 0.09 22.44 -23.06
C SER A 135 -0.80 23.53 -23.67
N SER A 136 -0.19 24.56 -24.26
CA SER A 136 -0.90 25.59 -25.03
C SER A 136 -1.70 25.02 -26.21
N GLU A 137 -1.26 23.88 -26.75
CA GLU A 137 -1.92 23.16 -27.85
C GLU A 137 -2.88 22.06 -27.38
N MET A 138 -3.28 22.07 -26.10
CA MET A 138 -4.21 21.08 -25.57
C MET A 138 -5.55 21.13 -26.31
N ALA A 139 -6.08 19.95 -26.63
CA ALA A 139 -7.39 19.76 -27.18
C ALA A 139 -8.17 18.72 -26.37
N MET A 140 -9.48 18.95 -26.20
CA MET A 140 -10.41 18.02 -25.57
C MET A 140 -11.66 17.90 -26.44
N GLY A 141 -11.78 16.79 -27.17
CA GLY A 141 -12.86 16.60 -28.14
C GLY A 141 -12.81 17.69 -29.22
N TYR A 142 -13.84 18.54 -29.27
CA TYR A 142 -13.91 19.68 -30.19
C TYR A 142 -13.34 20.98 -29.60
N LEU A 143 -12.98 21.00 -28.31
CA LEU A 143 -12.43 22.18 -27.64
C LEU A 143 -10.93 22.27 -27.90
N ARG A 144 -10.45 23.48 -28.20
CA ARG A 144 -9.03 23.76 -28.37
C ARG A 144 -8.62 24.91 -27.45
N GLY A 145 -7.56 24.68 -26.67
CA GLY A 145 -7.07 25.65 -25.69
C GLY A 145 -7.77 25.56 -24.33
N ILE A 146 -7.07 26.09 -23.32
CA ILE A 146 -7.45 26.01 -21.90
C ILE A 146 -8.70 26.85 -21.61
N GLU A 147 -8.79 28.04 -22.21
CA GLU A 147 -9.92 28.94 -22.02
C GLU A 147 -11.24 28.31 -22.49
N ALA A 148 -11.24 27.68 -23.66
CA ALA A 148 -12.40 26.96 -24.18
C ALA A 148 -12.83 25.81 -23.26
N LEU A 149 -11.86 25.06 -22.71
CA LEU A 149 -12.13 24.01 -21.74
C LEU A 149 -12.79 24.56 -20.47
N ILE A 150 -12.21 25.58 -19.85
CA ILE A 150 -12.72 26.17 -18.60
C ILE A 150 -14.12 26.73 -18.80
N ASN A 151 -14.37 27.42 -19.91
CA ASN A 151 -15.69 27.95 -20.24
C ASN A 151 -16.74 26.84 -20.35
N GLN A 152 -16.39 25.72 -21.00
CA GLN A 152 -17.30 24.58 -21.10
C GLN A 152 -17.57 23.92 -19.73
N LEU A 153 -16.53 23.69 -18.94
CA LEU A 153 -16.67 23.08 -17.61
C LEU A 153 -17.51 23.94 -16.68
N ARG A 154 -17.38 25.27 -16.78
CA ARG A 154 -18.23 26.23 -16.07
C ARG A 154 -19.69 26.09 -16.47
N GLN A 155 -19.99 26.04 -17.77
CA GLN A 155 -21.36 25.86 -18.24
C GLN A 155 -21.96 24.56 -17.68
N TYR A 156 -21.18 23.47 -17.68
CA TYR A 156 -21.61 22.21 -17.06
C TYR A 156 -21.83 22.33 -15.55
N ALA A 157 -20.96 23.02 -14.81
CA ALA A 157 -21.15 23.26 -13.38
C ALA A 157 -22.41 24.08 -13.06
N GLN A 158 -22.81 24.99 -13.97
CA GLN A 158 -24.02 25.80 -13.83
C GLN A 158 -25.28 25.03 -14.19
N TYR A 159 -25.24 24.23 -15.26
CA TYR A 159 -26.41 23.47 -15.68
C TYR A 159 -26.66 22.27 -14.78
N PHE A 160 -25.63 21.52 -14.42
CA PHE A 160 -25.78 20.31 -13.61
C PHE A 160 -25.63 20.62 -12.12
N GLY A 161 -26.58 20.16 -11.33
CA GLY A 161 -26.57 20.33 -9.89
C GLY A 161 -25.57 19.38 -9.25
N SER A 162 -24.53 19.91 -8.60
CA SER A 162 -23.52 19.16 -7.84
C SER A 162 -22.93 17.93 -8.58
N PRO A 163 -22.26 18.15 -9.74
CA PRO A 163 -21.55 17.09 -10.45
C PRO A 163 -20.51 16.41 -9.56
N LYS A 164 -20.50 15.08 -9.55
CA LYS A 164 -19.54 14.25 -8.80
C LYS A 164 -18.76 13.39 -9.76
N LEU A 165 -17.44 13.58 -9.78
CA LEU A 165 -16.53 12.81 -10.62
C LEU A 165 -15.69 11.87 -9.74
N ARG A 166 -15.61 10.60 -10.13
CA ARG A 166 -14.80 9.58 -9.43
C ARG A 166 -13.90 8.87 -10.41
N LEU A 167 -12.58 9.04 -10.25
CA LEU A 167 -11.59 8.29 -10.99
C LEU A 167 -11.59 6.84 -10.51
N GLN A 168 -11.75 5.89 -11.43
CA GLN A 168 -11.76 4.47 -11.10
C GLN A 168 -10.42 3.81 -11.37
N ARG A 169 -9.89 4.02 -12.56
CA ARG A 169 -8.70 3.33 -13.05
C ARG A 169 -7.95 4.23 -14.01
N VAL A 170 -6.62 4.13 -13.97
CA VAL A 170 -5.76 4.74 -14.98
C VAL A 170 -4.72 3.74 -15.41
N GLU A 171 -4.50 3.69 -16.73
CA GLU A 171 -3.67 2.69 -17.38
C GLU A 171 -2.77 3.34 -18.42
N TRP A 172 -1.55 2.82 -18.55
CA TRP A 172 -0.65 3.16 -19.65
C TRP A 172 -1.01 2.31 -20.87
N MET A 173 -1.33 2.98 -21.97
CA MET A 173 -1.57 2.31 -23.26
C MET A 173 -0.29 2.25 -24.10
N ALA A 174 0.53 3.29 -24.01
CA ALA A 174 1.82 3.40 -24.66
C ALA A 174 2.68 4.46 -23.94
N ARG A 175 3.94 4.63 -24.38
CA ARG A 175 4.79 5.72 -23.86
C ARG A 175 4.12 7.07 -24.10
N GLY A 176 3.85 7.80 -23.02
CA GLY A 176 3.19 9.11 -23.07
C GLY A 176 1.67 9.08 -23.29
N VAL A 177 1.05 7.89 -23.41
CA VAL A 177 -0.40 7.76 -23.63
C VAL A 177 -1.02 7.01 -22.45
N LEU A 178 -1.95 7.70 -21.79
CA LEU A 178 -2.68 7.20 -20.63
C LEU A 178 -4.18 7.21 -20.92
N THR A 179 -4.87 6.18 -20.45
CA THR A 179 -6.34 6.13 -20.46
C THR A 179 -6.85 6.11 -19.03
N ALA A 180 -7.85 6.94 -18.73
CA ALA A 180 -8.56 6.92 -17.47
C ALA A 180 -10.02 6.50 -17.66
N THR A 181 -10.51 5.70 -16.72
CA THR A 181 -11.92 5.39 -16.58
C THR A 181 -12.47 6.12 -15.37
N ALA A 182 -13.60 6.80 -15.55
CA ALA A 182 -14.24 7.61 -14.52
C ALA A 182 -15.74 7.37 -14.50
N ASN A 183 -16.32 7.49 -13.31
CA ASN A 183 -17.77 7.66 -13.16
C ASN A 183 -18.07 9.15 -12.95
N LEU A 184 -18.92 9.71 -13.80
CA LEU A 184 -19.50 11.03 -13.63
C LEU A 184 -20.97 10.89 -13.23
N THR A 185 -21.34 11.48 -12.10
CA THR A 185 -22.71 11.56 -11.61
C THR A 185 -23.17 13.01 -11.69
N LEU A 186 -24.27 13.25 -12.38
CA LEU A 186 -24.85 14.58 -12.59
C LEU A 186 -26.27 14.59 -12.03
N ASN A 187 -26.67 15.68 -11.39
CA ASN A 187 -28.09 15.91 -11.11
C ASN A 187 -28.63 16.92 -12.12
N LEU A 188 -29.72 16.57 -12.80
CA LEU A 188 -30.40 17.50 -13.69
C LEU A 188 -31.16 18.51 -12.84
N THR A 189 -30.97 19.79 -13.14
CA THR A 189 -31.71 20.89 -12.51
C THR A 189 -32.77 21.41 -13.49
N GLU A 190 -33.70 22.22 -12.99
CA GLU A 190 -34.66 22.92 -13.83
C GLU A 190 -33.97 23.76 -14.93
N LEU A 191 -32.82 24.38 -14.60
CA LEU A 191 -32.01 25.12 -15.56
C LEU A 191 -31.47 24.23 -16.68
N THR A 192 -31.04 23.00 -16.37
CA THR A 192 -30.62 22.04 -17.41
C THR A 192 -31.77 21.76 -18.37
N LEU A 193 -32.97 21.53 -17.84
CA LEU A 193 -34.14 21.21 -18.64
C LEU A 193 -34.57 22.41 -19.49
N GLN A 194 -34.63 23.61 -18.92
CA GLN A 194 -34.94 24.83 -19.68
C GLN A 194 -33.94 25.06 -20.81
N TYR A 195 -32.64 24.83 -20.58
CA TYR A 195 -31.62 24.97 -21.61
C TYR A 195 -31.77 23.92 -22.73
N ILE A 196 -31.97 22.64 -22.38
CA ILE A 196 -32.14 21.57 -23.36
C ILE A 196 -33.44 21.77 -24.17
N PHE A 197 -34.54 22.13 -23.50
CA PHE A 197 -35.83 22.34 -24.18
C PHE A 197 -35.89 23.63 -24.99
N SER A 198 -35.16 24.69 -24.60
CA SER A 198 -35.04 25.91 -25.43
C SER A 198 -34.25 25.68 -26.71
N GLN A 199 -33.22 24.83 -26.69
CA GLN A 199 -32.49 24.40 -27.90
C GLN A 199 -33.36 23.55 -28.86
N GLY A 200 -34.37 22.85 -28.34
CA GLY A 200 -35.31 22.05 -29.13
C GLY A 200 -36.34 22.84 -29.92
N GLN A 201 -36.66 24.08 -29.51
CA GLN A 201 -37.63 24.93 -30.21
C GLN A 201 -37.05 25.68 -31.42
N ALA A 202 -35.73 25.67 -31.62
CA ALA A 202 -35.09 26.35 -32.75
C ALA A 202 -35.18 25.58 -34.09
N TYR A 203 -35.67 24.33 -34.10
CA TYR A 203 -35.71 23.48 -35.30
C TYR A 203 -37.10 23.31 -35.94
N THR A 204 -38.15 23.94 -35.41
CA THR A 204 -39.49 23.92 -36.02
C THR A 204 -39.79 25.26 -36.66
N GLY A 205 -39.21 25.52 -37.84
CA GLY A 205 -39.43 26.79 -38.53
C GLY A 205 -38.77 26.90 -39.90
N ARG A 206 -38.79 25.85 -40.72
CA ARG A 206 -38.51 25.99 -42.16
C ARG A 206 -39.13 24.86 -43.00
N ASP A 207 -40.42 24.62 -42.81
CA ASP A 207 -41.24 24.05 -43.89
C ASP A 207 -41.86 25.22 -44.67
N GLU A 208 -41.13 25.73 -45.66
CA GLU A 208 -41.72 26.59 -46.67
C GLU A 208 -42.55 25.73 -47.62
N GLY A 209 -43.85 25.70 -47.37
CA GLY A 209 -44.83 25.34 -48.38
C GLY A 209 -44.86 26.41 -49.48
N GLY A 210 -44.37 26.06 -50.66
CA GLY A 210 -44.45 26.87 -51.87
C GLY A 210 -44.98 26.04 -53.03
N SER A 211 -46.29 25.78 -53.01
CA SER A 211 -47.05 25.36 -54.19
C SER A 211 -47.01 26.49 -55.22
N ASN A 212 -46.59 26.20 -56.45
CA ASN A 212 -47.10 26.92 -57.61
C ASN A 212 -47.08 26.05 -58.86
N GLY A 213 -48.25 26.00 -59.50
CA GLY A 213 -48.57 25.17 -60.64
C GLY A 213 -47.89 25.62 -61.93
N TYR A 214 -47.64 24.64 -62.80
CA TYR A 214 -47.29 24.87 -64.19
C TYR A 214 -48.59 24.95 -65.00
N GLN A 215 -48.76 26.08 -65.68
CA GLN A 215 -49.57 26.20 -66.90
C GLN A 215 -48.95 25.35 -68.02
#